data_AF-A0AAW1J008-F1
#
_entry.id   AF-A0AAW1J008-F1
#
_cell.length_a   1.000
_cell.length_b   1.000
_cell.length_c   1.000
_cell.angle_alpha   90.00
_cell.angle_beta   90.00
_cell.angle_gamma   90.00
#
_symmetry.space_group_name_H-M   'P 1'
#
loop_
_entity.id
_entity.type
_entity.pdbx_description
1 polymer ?
#
loop_
_entity_poly.entity_id
_entity_poly.type
_entity_poly.pdbx_seq_one_letter_code
_entity_poly.pdbx_strand_id
1 'polypeptide(L)'
;MPQSISNLYADIDGNIQPVSLIDPNTYQVSWTEEIATARSGERIVNLFDEEGYTALRKAIRNGDDVSKISELFSITVNHPGAFTGPWLKSEFLAAILSVVVAYIAFSSRSKLLS
;
A
#
# COMPACT_ATOMS: atom_id res chain seq x y z
N MET A 1 -25.54 13.66 29.13
CA MET A 1 -25.49 12.82 27.91
C MET A 1 -24.04 12.68 27.51
N PRO A 2 -23.51 11.48 27.27
CA PRO A 2 -22.16 11.35 26.72
C PRO A 2 -22.19 11.96 25.32
N GLN A 3 -21.24 12.85 25.04
CA GLN A 3 -21.07 13.49 23.73
C GLN A 3 -20.93 12.39 22.69
N SER A 4 -21.89 12.26 21.78
CA SER A 4 -21.73 11.40 20.61
C SER A 4 -20.59 11.99 19.79
N ILE A 5 -19.48 11.27 19.66
CA ILE A 5 -18.38 11.68 18.78
C ILE A 5 -18.96 11.73 17.37
N SER A 6 -19.23 12.94 16.90
CA SER A 6 -19.87 13.23 15.63
C SER A 6 -18.81 13.14 14.55
N ASN A 7 -18.86 12.05 13.78
CA ASN A 7 -18.09 11.78 12.57
C ASN A 7 -16.55 11.79 12.75
N LEU A 8 -15.97 10.61 12.62
CA LEU A 8 -14.52 10.42 12.59
C LEU A 8 -14.07 10.12 11.15
N TYR A 9 -12.86 10.56 10.84
CA TYR A 9 -12.20 10.33 9.56
C TYR A 9 -10.83 9.70 9.83
N ALA A 10 -10.43 8.78 8.97
CA ALA A 10 -9.14 8.12 9.06
C ALA A 10 -8.34 8.42 7.80
N ASP A 11 -7.10 8.87 7.95
CA ASP A 11 -6.12 8.94 6.87
C ASP A 11 -5.22 7.71 6.92
N ILE A 12 -5.15 6.99 5.81
CA ILE A 12 -4.30 5.82 5.62
C ILE A 12 -3.48 6.05 4.36
N ASP A 13 -2.18 6.31 4.53
CA ASP A 13 -1.23 6.58 3.44
C ASP A 13 -1.69 7.70 2.48
N GLY A 14 -2.34 8.75 3.03
CA GLY A 14 -2.88 9.88 2.26
C GLY A 14 -4.28 9.66 1.68
N ASN A 15 -4.87 8.48 1.89
CA ASN A 15 -6.26 8.20 1.54
C ASN A 15 -7.18 8.38 2.74
N ILE A 16 -8.03 9.40 2.66
CA ILE A 16 -9.00 9.69 3.72
C ILE A 16 -10.26 8.84 3.54
N GLN A 17 -10.59 8.06 4.56
CA GLN A 17 -11.77 7.19 4.64
C GLN A 17 -12.66 7.61 5.82
N PRO A 18 -14.00 7.52 5.67
CA PRO A 18 -14.91 7.73 6.79
C PRO A 18 -14.81 6.56 7.78
N VAL A 19 -14.92 6.86 9.07
CA VAL A 19 -14.98 5.85 10.13
C VAL A 19 -16.45 5.60 10.50
N SER A 20 -16.83 4.33 10.51
CA SER A 20 -18.20 3.91 10.82
C SER A 20 -18.31 3.43 12.26
N LEU A 21 -19.40 3.78 12.95
CA LEU A 21 -19.75 3.22 14.26
C LEU A 21 -20.53 1.92 14.04
N ILE A 22 -20.07 0.81 14.62
CA ILE A 22 -20.72 -0.51 14.49
C ILE A 22 -21.50 -0.86 15.74
N ASP A 23 -20.87 -0.70 16.90
CA ASP A 23 -21.45 -0.95 18.22
C ASP A 23 -21.18 0.24 19.13
N PRO A 24 -21.85 0.35 20.30
CA PRO A 24 -21.51 1.36 21.29
C PRO A 24 -20.02 1.29 21.64
N ASN A 25 -19.28 2.35 21.31
CA ASN A 25 -17.82 2.46 21.49
C ASN A 25 -16.97 1.56 20.57
N THR A 26 -17.51 1.02 19.48
CA THR A 26 -16.76 0.25 18.48
C THR A 26 -16.82 0.93 17.13
N TYR A 27 -15.65 1.28 16.62
CA TYR A 27 -15.46 1.96 15.34
C TYR A 27 -14.76 1.03 14.36
N GLN A 28 -15.14 1.12 13.10
CA GLN A 28 -14.51 0.38 12.01
C GLN A 28 -14.13 1.32 10.88
N VAL A 29 -12.94 1.07 10.35
CA VAL A 29 -12.44 1.63 9.09
C VAL A 29 -11.98 0.47 8.21
N SER A 30 -12.23 0.58 6.92
CA SER A 30 -11.77 -0.37 5.92
C SER A 30 -11.19 0.38 4.74
N TRP A 31 -10.09 -0.12 4.20
CA TRP A 31 -9.47 0.39 2.98
C TRP A 31 -9.13 -0.78 2.06
N THR A 32 -8.88 -0.45 0.80
CA THR A 32 -8.50 -1.42 -0.23
C THR A 32 -7.21 -0.95 -0.87
N GLU A 33 -6.29 -1.86 -1.08
CA GLU A 33 -5.02 -1.62 -1.77
C GLU A 33 -4.88 -2.60 -2.95
N GLU A 34 -4.23 -2.17 -4.02
CA GLU A 34 -3.93 -3.06 -5.13
C GLU A 34 -2.90 -4.11 -4.67
N ILE A 35 -3.11 -5.38 -5.04
CA ILE A 35 -2.22 -6.48 -4.63
C ILE A 35 -0.76 -6.17 -5.02
N ALA A 36 -0.51 -5.62 -6.22
CA ALA A 36 0.84 -5.29 -6.67
C ALA A 36 1.55 -4.25 -5.78
N THR A 37 0.81 -3.37 -5.10
CA THR A 37 1.35 -2.33 -4.22
C THR A 37 1.19 -2.67 -2.74
N ALA A 38 0.41 -3.71 -2.40
CA ALA A 38 0.13 -4.19 -1.05
C ALA A 38 1.37 -4.78 -0.36
N ARG A 39 2.29 -3.89 0.02
CA ARG A 39 3.53 -4.21 0.70
C ARG A 39 3.28 -4.69 2.12
N SER A 40 4.20 -5.52 2.59
CA SER A 40 4.32 -5.87 4.01
C SER A 40 4.88 -4.69 4.79
N GLY A 41 4.33 -4.41 5.97
CA GLY A 41 4.88 -3.40 6.86
C GLY A 41 3.86 -2.76 7.79
N GLU A 42 4.34 -1.77 8.54
CA GLU A 42 3.55 -0.95 9.42
C GLU A 42 2.75 0.08 8.61
N ARG A 43 1.44 0.11 8.81
CA ARG A 43 0.53 1.11 8.28
C ARG A 43 0.08 1.99 9.42
N ILE A 44 0.27 3.30 9.28
CA ILE A 44 -0.17 4.27 10.27
C ILE A 44 -1.54 4.78 9.84
N VAL A 45 -2.53 4.60 10.72
CA VAL A 45 -3.89 5.06 10.54
C VAL A 45 -4.09 6.26 11.46
N ASN A 46 -4.20 7.44 10.86
CA ASN A 46 -4.33 8.70 11.59
C ASN A 46 -5.81 9.09 11.66
N LEU A 47 -6.36 9.21 12.87
CA LEU A 47 -7.75 9.59 13.04
C LEU A 47 -7.90 11.08 13.31
N PHE A 48 -8.91 11.66 12.67
CA PHE A 48 -9.28 13.06 12.75
C PHE A 48 -10.76 13.19 13.12
N ASP A 49 -11.05 14.22 13.89
CA ASP A 49 -12.41 14.75 14.04
C ASP A 49 -12.80 15.62 12.83
N GLU A 50 -14.01 16.16 12.85
CA GLU A 50 -14.48 17.05 11.78
C GLU A 50 -13.56 18.27 11.59
N GLU A 51 -13.08 18.88 12.67
CA GLU A 51 -12.22 20.06 12.61
C GLU A 51 -10.86 19.72 11.96
N GLY A 52 -10.16 18.70 12.46
CA GLY A 52 -8.91 18.19 11.93
C GLY A 52 -9.02 17.75 10.47
N TYR A 53 -10.13 17.10 10.10
CA TYR A 53 -10.42 16.74 8.71
C TYR A 53 -10.56 17.95 7.78
N THR A 54 -11.24 19.03 8.23
CA THR A 54 -11.32 20.24 7.40
C THR A 54 -9.96 20.92 7.23
N ALA A 55 -9.13 20.91 8.26
CA ALA A 55 -7.76 21.41 8.20
C ALA A 55 -6.91 20.56 7.23
N LEU A 56 -7.03 19.23 7.32
CA LEU A 56 -6.40 18.25 6.42
C LEU A 56 -6.72 18.52 4.96
N ARG A 57 -8.00 18.64 4.61
CA ARG A 57 -8.40 18.95 3.23
C ARG A 57 -7.92 20.32 2.76
N LYS A 58 -7.82 21.31 3.65
CA LYS A 58 -7.25 22.63 3.29
C LYS A 58 -5.76 22.51 2.99
N ALA A 59 -4.99 21.85 3.85
CA ALA A 59 -3.56 21.66 3.66
C ALA A 59 -3.24 20.91 2.36
N ILE A 60 -3.96 19.81 2.09
CA ILE A 60 -3.80 19.03 0.84
C ILE A 60 -4.07 19.90 -0.40
N ARG A 61 -5.12 20.75 -0.38
CA ARG A 61 -5.45 21.62 -1.51
C ARG A 61 -4.42 22.73 -1.72
N ASN A 62 -3.82 23.22 -0.64
CA ASN A 62 -2.83 24.29 -0.69
C ASN A 62 -1.42 23.78 -0.96
N GLY A 63 -1.18 22.46 -0.88
CA GLY A 63 0.16 21.88 -0.92
C GLY A 63 0.97 22.16 0.35
N ASP A 64 0.29 22.44 1.47
CA ASP A 64 0.92 22.67 2.77
C ASP A 64 1.33 21.33 3.41
N ASP A 65 2.20 21.42 4.40
CA ASP A 65 2.72 20.26 5.14
C ASP A 65 1.63 19.63 6.02
N VAL A 66 1.15 18.45 5.60
CA VAL A 66 0.05 17.72 6.23
C VAL A 66 0.40 17.23 7.64
N SER A 67 1.69 17.01 7.91
CA SER A 67 2.18 16.51 9.20
C SER A 67 1.98 17.47 10.37
N LYS A 68 1.64 18.74 10.11
CA LYS A 68 1.43 19.77 11.13
C LYS A 68 0.00 19.83 11.67
N ILE A 69 -0.91 19.05 11.10
CA ILE A 69 -2.31 19.04 11.48
C ILE A 69 -2.48 18.15 12.71
N SER A 70 -3.24 18.62 13.69
CA SER A 70 -3.49 17.86 14.92
C SER A 70 -4.35 16.64 14.61
N GLU A 71 -3.75 15.47 14.77
CA GLU A 71 -4.45 14.19 14.79
C GLU A 71 -5.11 13.98 16.16
N LEU A 72 -6.24 13.27 16.20
CA LEU A 72 -6.89 12.88 17.45
C LEU A 72 -6.11 11.75 18.12
N PHE A 73 -5.72 10.74 17.32
CA PHE A 73 -4.81 9.65 17.68
C PHE A 73 -4.38 8.88 16.43
N SER A 74 -3.24 8.20 16.52
CA SER A 74 -2.72 7.34 15.46
C SER A 74 -2.63 5.89 15.92
N ILE A 75 -2.96 4.96 15.01
CA ILE A 75 -2.92 3.52 15.24
C ILE A 75 -1.95 2.90 14.25
N THR A 76 -0.97 2.15 14.75
CA THR A 76 -0.06 1.38 13.90
C THR A 76 -0.58 -0.03 13.70
N VAL A 77 -0.90 -0.39 12.45
CA VAL A 77 -1.36 -1.73 12.06
C VAL A 77 -0.26 -2.42 11.26
N ASN A 78 0.24 -3.55 11.75
CA ASN A 78 1.20 -4.35 11.00
C ASN A 78 0.47 -5.24 9.99
N HIS A 79 0.68 -5.00 8.70
CA HIS A 79 0.09 -5.78 7.62
C HIS A 79 1.15 -6.73 7.03
N PRO A 80 0.91 -8.06 6.99
CA PRO A 80 1.93 -9.04 6.55
C PRO A 80 2.27 -8.95 5.05
N GLY A 81 1.54 -8.13 4.28
CA GLY A 81 1.73 -7.98 2.83
C GLY A 81 1.05 -9.12 2.08
N ALA A 82 0.26 -8.78 1.07
CA ALA A 82 -0.43 -9.78 0.25
C ALA A 82 0.42 -10.24 -0.95
N PHE A 83 1.46 -9.48 -1.30
CA PHE A 83 2.25 -9.69 -2.50
C PHE A 83 3.74 -9.90 -2.18
N THR A 84 4.21 -11.12 -2.44
CA THR A 84 5.61 -11.53 -2.25
C THR A 84 6.47 -11.32 -3.51
N GLY A 85 5.92 -10.70 -4.56
CA GLY A 85 6.58 -10.57 -5.85
C GLY A 85 6.73 -11.91 -6.61
N PRO A 86 7.10 -11.87 -7.90
CA PRO A 86 7.47 -13.07 -8.63
C PRO A 86 8.79 -13.62 -8.07
N TRP A 87 8.81 -14.92 -7.76
CA TRP A 87 10.00 -15.61 -7.23
C TRP A 87 11.20 -15.56 -8.19
N LEU A 88 10.94 -15.39 -9.49
CA LEU A 88 11.95 -15.28 -10.53
C LEU A 88 11.61 -14.13 -11.49
N LYS A 89 12.56 -13.24 -11.72
CA LYS A 89 12.44 -12.14 -12.68
C LYS A 89 12.40 -12.67 -14.12
N SER A 90 11.54 -12.10 -14.96
CA SER A 90 11.37 -12.54 -16.36
C SER A 90 12.64 -12.29 -17.20
N GLU A 91 13.41 -11.26 -16.87
CA GLU A 91 14.68 -10.94 -17.54
C GLU A 91 15.71 -12.05 -17.35
N PHE A 92 15.74 -12.66 -16.16
CA PHE A 92 16.64 -13.77 -15.87
C PHE A 92 16.26 -15.03 -16.66
N LEU A 93 14.96 -15.31 -16.77
CA LEU A 93 14.45 -16.41 -17.59
C LEU A 93 14.82 -16.20 -19.07
N ALA A 94 14.63 -14.99 -19.60
CA ALA A 94 14.96 -14.66 -20.99
C ALA A 94 16.46 -14.81 -21.29
N ALA A 95 17.32 -14.39 -20.36
CA ALA A 95 18.77 -14.55 -20.49
C ALA A 95 19.19 -16.03 -20.54
N ILE A 96 18.67 -16.87 -19.64
CA ILE A 96 18.94 -18.31 -19.64
C ILE A 96 18.51 -18.94 -20.96
N LEU A 97 17.30 -18.61 -21.42
CA LEU A 97 16.74 -19.18 -22.64
C LEU A 97 17.58 -18.81 -23.87
N SER A 98 18.09 -17.57 -23.90
CA SER A 98 18.98 -17.10 -24.97
C SER A 98 20.31 -17.86 -25.01
N VAL A 99 20.91 -18.13 -23.84
CA VAL A 99 22.15 -18.92 -23.72
C VAL A 99 21.92 -20.36 -24.16
N VAL A 100 20.80 -20.98 -23.75
CA VAL A 100 20.45 -22.35 -24.15
C VAL A 100 20.29 -22.46 -25.66
N VAL A 101 19.56 -21.53 -26.28
CA VAL A 101 19.38 -21.50 -27.74
C VAL A 101 20.72 -21.33 -28.45
N ALA A 102 21.56 -20.41 -28.00
CA ALA A 102 22.90 -20.22 -28.58
C ALA A 102 23.74 -21.50 -28.46
N TYR A 103 23.75 -22.14 -27.30
CA TYR A 103 24.48 -23.39 -27.09
C TYR A 103 24.01 -24.52 -28.03
N ILE A 104 22.69 -24.70 -28.16
CA ILE A 104 22.12 -25.71 -29.08
C ILE A 104 22.54 -25.44 -30.52
N ALA A 105 22.48 -24.18 -30.95
CA ALA A 105 22.88 -23.75 -32.29
C ALA A 105 24.37 -24.04 -32.54
N PHE A 106 25.24 -23.67 -31.60
CA PHE A 106 26.68 -23.95 -31.69
C PHE A 106 26.96 -25.46 -31.71
N SER A 107 26.35 -26.24 -30.80
CA SER A 107 26.59 -27.69 -30.75
C SER A 107 26.12 -28.40 -32.03
N SER A 108 25.00 -27.97 -32.60
CA SER A 108 24.48 -28.51 -33.86
C SER A 108 25.44 -28.22 -35.01
N ARG A 109 25.98 -26.98 -35.07
CA ARG A 109 27.01 -26.62 -36.05
C ARG A 109 28.29 -27.43 -35.85
N SER A 110 28.75 -27.62 -34.62
CA SER A 110 29.94 -28.42 -34.30
C SER A 110 29.79 -29.87 -34.73
N LYS A 111 28.62 -30.48 -34.55
CA LYS A 111 28.33 -31.86 -35.00
C LYS A 111 28.30 -32.00 -36.53
N LEU A 112 28.00 -30.94 -37.27
CA LEU A 112 28.03 -30.93 -38.73
C LEU A 112 29.44 -30.72 -39.30
N LEU A 113 30.37 -30.18 -38.50
CA LEU A 113 31.74 -29.85 -38.91
C LEU A 113 32.78 -30.90 -38.44
N SER A 114 32.36 -31.91 -37.69
CA SER A 114 33.14 -33.09 -37.31
C SER A 114 32.76 -34.30 -38.15
#